data_AF-A0A7C1R7V1-F1
#
_entry.id   AF-A0A7C1R7V1-F1
#
_cell.length_a   1.000
_cell.length_b   1.000
_cell.length_c   1.000
_cell.angle_alpha   90.00
_cell.angle_beta   90.00
_cell.angle_gamma   90.00
#
_symmetry.space_group_name_H-M   'P 1'
#
loop_
_entity.id
_entity.type
_entity.pdbx_description
1 polymer ?
#
loop_
_entity_poly.entity_id
_entity_poly.type
_entity_poly.pdbx_seq_one_letter_code
_entity_poly.pdbx_strand_id
1 'polypeptide(L)'
;MTALIPALAGANMIYGVGMLDSALVWDYASALLQDEFIDMVLKVVNGIHISEANIAYDVIKDVGPAGEFITHDHTFKNYQGLSQTKLMSRSTREEWNAAGSPEIVELAYEKSLDIINNYKPEPRSEDTQKELDRIYKEFEDAVKERKARAAAA
;
A
#
# COMPACT_ATOMS: atom_id res chain seq x y z
N MET A 1 10.91 -9.15 1.44
CA MET A 1 10.85 -10.53 1.99
C MET A 1 10.50 -10.56 3.48
N THR A 2 11.01 -9.62 4.28
CA THR A 2 10.75 -9.53 5.73
C THR A 2 9.27 -9.35 6.11
N ALA A 3 8.41 -8.87 5.21
CA ALA A 3 6.96 -8.77 5.46
C ALA A 3 6.19 -10.06 5.14
N LEU A 4 6.55 -10.78 4.06
CA LEU A 4 5.75 -11.92 3.58
C LEU A 4 5.76 -13.12 4.53
N ILE A 5 6.94 -13.49 5.03
CA ILE A 5 7.10 -14.64 5.92
C ILE A 5 6.30 -14.48 7.23
N PRO A 6 6.43 -13.37 7.99
CA PRO A 6 5.63 -13.19 9.20
C PRO A 6 4.13 -13.08 8.90
N ALA A 7 3.75 -12.49 7.75
CA ALA A 7 2.33 -12.44 7.36
C ALA A 7 1.76 -13.86 7.17
N LEU A 8 2.49 -14.74 6.48
CA LEU A 8 2.12 -16.14 6.31
C LEU A 8 2.17 -16.95 7.62
N ALA A 9 3.05 -16.56 8.56
CA ALA A 9 3.11 -17.15 9.90
C ALA A 9 1.96 -16.71 10.82
N GLY A 10 1.06 -15.83 10.37
CA GLY A 10 -0.08 -15.35 11.14
C GLY A 10 0.24 -14.20 12.09
N ALA A 11 1.29 -13.42 11.81
CA ALA A 11 1.57 -12.20 12.56
C ALA A 11 0.36 -11.23 12.48
N ASN A 12 -0.11 -10.78 13.64
CA ASN A 12 -1.25 -9.87 13.74
C ASN A 12 -0.90 -8.40 13.40
N MET A 13 0.37 -8.03 13.49
CA MET A 13 0.88 -6.70 13.14
C MET A 13 2.28 -6.83 12.55
N ILE A 14 2.49 -6.16 11.42
CA ILE A 14 3.79 -5.98 10.79
C ILE A 14 4.02 -4.48 10.65
N TYR A 15 5.20 -4.02 11.06
CA TYR A 15 5.57 -2.61 11.02
C TYR A 15 6.81 -2.41 10.14
N GLY A 16 7.16 -1.15 9.89
CA GLY A 16 8.40 -0.78 9.21
C GLY A 16 8.21 -0.25 7.80
N VAL A 17 7.00 0.13 7.42
CA VAL A 17 6.74 0.77 6.13
C VAL A 17 7.57 2.05 6.01
N GLY A 18 8.37 2.16 4.95
CA GLY A 18 9.27 3.28 4.68
C GLY A 18 10.55 3.32 5.53
N MET A 19 10.76 2.36 6.45
CA MET A 19 11.95 2.35 7.29
C MET A 19 13.18 1.83 6.54
N LEU A 20 14.28 2.56 6.66
CA LEU A 20 15.60 2.23 6.16
C LEU A 20 16.62 2.30 7.30
N ASP A 21 17.81 1.75 7.05
CA ASP A 21 18.96 1.80 7.98
C ASP A 21 18.60 1.43 9.43
N SER A 22 18.03 0.23 9.61
CA SER A 22 17.58 -0.27 10.92
C SER A 22 16.65 0.69 11.67
N ALA A 23 15.72 1.32 10.95
CA ALA A 23 14.75 2.30 11.45
C ALA A 23 15.32 3.65 11.91
N LEU A 24 16.57 3.98 11.53
CA LEU A 24 17.13 5.31 11.72
C LEU A 24 16.63 6.33 10.69
N VAL A 25 16.22 5.84 9.52
CA VAL A 25 15.76 6.68 8.41
C VAL A 25 14.37 6.25 7.99
N TRP A 26 13.53 7.22 7.64
CA TRP A 26 12.24 6.98 7.01
C TRP A 26 12.19 7.71 5.67
N ASP A 27 11.80 6.98 4.61
CA ASP A 27 11.81 7.47 3.25
C ASP A 27 10.45 7.31 2.54
N TYR A 28 10.03 8.37 1.85
CA TYR A 28 8.75 8.44 1.14
C TYR A 28 8.70 7.51 -0.07
N ALA A 29 9.77 7.48 -0.89
CA ALA A 29 9.81 6.62 -2.07
C ALA A 29 9.72 5.14 -1.64
N SER A 30 10.52 4.76 -0.64
CA SER A 30 10.49 3.44 -0.03
C SER A 30 9.11 3.09 0.53
N ALA A 31 8.44 4.03 1.21
CA ALA A 31 7.10 3.81 1.74
C ALA A 31 6.07 3.52 0.64
N LEU A 32 6.06 4.29 -0.46
CA LEU A 32 5.14 4.06 -1.58
C LEU A 32 5.44 2.78 -2.35
N LEU A 33 6.70 2.41 -2.53
CA LEU A 33 7.04 1.13 -3.14
C LEU A 33 6.59 -0.03 -2.24
N GLN A 34 6.73 0.12 -0.94
CA GLN A 34 6.26 -0.88 0.03
C GLN A 34 4.73 -0.99 0.09
N ASP A 35 3.97 0.08 -0.16
CA ASP A 35 2.51 0.03 -0.33
C ASP A 35 2.10 -1.02 -1.37
N GLU A 36 2.76 -1.03 -2.53
CA GLU A 36 2.48 -2.03 -3.57
C GLU A 36 2.83 -3.45 -3.15
N PHE A 37 3.95 -3.60 -2.44
CA PHE A 37 4.36 -4.90 -1.91
C PHE A 37 3.38 -5.40 -0.85
N ILE A 38 2.81 -4.51 -0.03
CA ILE A 38 1.77 -4.87 0.93
C ILE A 38 0.52 -5.38 0.21
N ASP A 39 0.06 -4.69 -0.84
CA ASP A 39 -1.07 -5.14 -1.66
C ASP A 39 -0.84 -6.55 -2.24
N MET A 40 0.40 -6.85 -2.66
CA MET A 40 0.79 -8.18 -3.14
C MET A 40 0.90 -9.22 -2.01
N VAL A 41 1.44 -8.85 -0.84
CA VAL A 41 1.49 -9.73 0.34
C VAL A 41 0.08 -10.09 0.78
N LEU A 42 -0.85 -9.13 0.83
CA LEU A 42 -2.25 -9.39 1.17
C LEU A 42 -2.92 -10.35 0.18
N LYS A 43 -2.62 -10.24 -1.12
CA LYS A 43 -3.10 -11.23 -2.11
C LYS A 43 -2.60 -12.64 -1.81
N VAL A 44 -1.33 -12.79 -1.40
CA VAL A 44 -0.77 -14.09 -1.03
C VAL A 44 -1.41 -14.62 0.26
N VAL A 45 -1.57 -13.77 1.28
CA VAL A 45 -2.18 -14.13 2.57
C VAL A 45 -3.64 -14.55 2.41
N ASN A 46 -4.39 -13.91 1.52
CA ASN A 46 -5.78 -14.28 1.21
C ASN A 46 -5.90 -15.68 0.58
N GLY A 47 -4.80 -16.25 0.10
CA GLY A 47 -4.73 -17.60 -0.44
C GLY A 47 -5.52 -17.78 -1.74
N ILE A 48 -5.82 -19.04 -2.06
CA ILE A 48 -6.56 -19.42 -3.26
C ILE A 48 -8.02 -19.66 -2.86
N HIS A 49 -8.93 -18.85 -3.40
CA HIS A 49 -10.35 -19.05 -3.17
C HIS A 49 -10.87 -20.22 -4.01
N ILE A 50 -11.28 -21.30 -3.34
CA ILE A 50 -11.82 -22.50 -3.97
C ILE A 50 -13.33 -22.35 -4.14
N SER A 51 -13.78 -22.20 -5.38
CA SER A 51 -15.18 -22.20 -5.78
C SER A 51 -15.30 -22.83 -7.17
N GLU A 52 -16.50 -23.24 -7.57
CA GLU A 52 -16.75 -23.79 -8.91
C GLU A 52 -16.30 -22.81 -10.01
N ALA A 53 -16.62 -21.52 -9.83
CA ALA A 53 -16.17 -20.46 -10.73
C ALA A 53 -14.64 -20.35 -10.79
N ASN A 54 -13.93 -20.44 -9.65
CA ASN A 54 -12.47 -20.27 -9.62
C ASN A 54 -11.69 -21.52 -10.04
N ILE A 55 -12.27 -22.71 -9.91
CA ILE A 55 -11.69 -23.94 -10.48
C ILE A 55 -11.72 -23.86 -12.02
N ALA A 56 -12.73 -23.18 -12.58
CA ALA A 56 -12.86 -22.92 -14.02
C ALA A 56 -12.80 -24.18 -14.90
N TYR A 57 -13.27 -25.32 -14.38
CA TYR A 57 -13.20 -26.62 -15.06
C TYR A 57 -13.94 -26.61 -16.41
N ASP A 58 -15.15 -26.07 -16.44
CA ASP A 58 -15.94 -26.00 -17.68
C ASP A 58 -15.27 -25.10 -18.73
N VAL A 59 -14.62 -24.02 -18.28
CA VAL A 59 -13.85 -23.13 -19.16
C VAL A 59 -12.66 -23.87 -19.78
N ILE A 60 -11.91 -24.61 -18.97
CA ILE A 60 -10.78 -25.43 -19.45
C ILE A 60 -11.25 -26.48 -20.46
N LYS A 61 -12.40 -27.11 -20.19
CA LYS A 61 -13.00 -28.11 -21.08
C LYS A 61 -13.49 -27.51 -22.39
N ASP A 62 -14.12 -26.33 -22.34
CA ASP A 62 -14.65 -25.62 -23.51
C ASP A 62 -13.53 -25.14 -24.44
N VAL A 63 -12.49 -24.52 -23.87
CA VAL A 63 -11.33 -24.02 -24.62
C VAL A 63 -10.49 -25.17 -25.22
N GLY A 64 -10.29 -26.24 -24.46
CA GLY A 64 -9.57 -27.43 -24.91
C GLY A 64 -8.07 -27.23 -25.16
N PRO A 65 -7.38 -28.27 -25.67
CA PRO A 65 -5.93 -28.24 -25.90
C PRO A 65 -5.54 -27.20 -26.96
N ALA A 66 -4.46 -26.46 -26.69
CA ALA A 66 -3.93 -25.41 -27.57
C ALA A 66 -4.88 -24.23 -27.85
N GLY A 67 -6.00 -24.14 -27.13
CA GLY A 67 -6.87 -22.96 -27.12
C GLY A 67 -6.27 -21.82 -26.28
N GLU A 68 -7.00 -20.72 -26.21
CA GLU A 68 -6.61 -19.50 -25.51
C GLU A 68 -7.73 -19.05 -24.56
N PHE A 69 -7.38 -18.39 -23.46
CA PHE A 69 -8.35 -18.00 -22.42
C PHE A 69 -8.59 -16.48 -22.36
N ILE A 70 -7.81 -15.66 -23.08
CA ILE A 70 -7.84 -14.21 -22.98
C ILE A 70 -9.15 -13.61 -23.49
N THR A 71 -9.76 -14.22 -24.51
CA THR A 71 -11.04 -13.72 -25.06
C THR A 71 -12.27 -14.32 -24.38
N HIS A 72 -12.09 -15.28 -23.47
CA HIS A 72 -13.21 -15.95 -22.80
C HIS A 72 -13.87 -15.03 -21.76
N ASP A 73 -15.21 -15.03 -21.71
CA ASP A 73 -16.00 -14.17 -20.81
C ASP A 73 -15.66 -14.35 -19.32
N HIS A 74 -15.32 -15.58 -18.92
CA HIS A 74 -14.79 -15.87 -17.58
C HIS A 74 -13.54 -15.03 -17.25
N THR A 75 -12.58 -14.92 -18.17
CA THR A 75 -11.39 -14.10 -17.97
C THR A 75 -11.76 -12.62 -17.85
N PHE A 76 -12.65 -12.13 -18.72
CA PHE A 76 -13.14 -10.75 -18.66
C PHE A 76 -13.81 -10.41 -17.32
N LYS A 77 -14.53 -11.35 -16.71
CA LYS A 77 -15.17 -11.15 -15.40
C LYS A 77 -14.21 -11.20 -14.22
N ASN A 78 -13.07 -11.90 -14.35
CA ASN A 78 -12.21 -12.23 -13.21
C ASN A 78 -10.82 -11.57 -13.23
N TYR A 79 -10.35 -11.03 -14.36
CA TYR A 79 -8.97 -10.51 -14.48
C TYR A 79 -8.63 -9.39 -13.50
N GLN A 80 -9.62 -8.62 -13.05
CA GLN A 80 -9.43 -7.52 -12.09
C GLN A 80 -8.99 -8.01 -10.70
N GLY A 81 -9.16 -9.29 -10.38
CA GLY A 81 -8.67 -9.90 -9.14
C GLY A 81 -7.15 -10.09 -9.09
N LEU A 82 -6.45 -9.96 -10.23
CA LEU A 82 -4.99 -10.09 -10.30
C LEU A 82 -4.29 -8.93 -9.58
N SER A 83 -3.01 -9.12 -9.24
CA SER A 83 -2.20 -8.03 -8.68
C SER A 83 -2.14 -6.86 -9.65
N GLN A 84 -2.39 -5.65 -9.14
CA GLN A 84 -2.30 -4.41 -9.89
C GLN A 84 -1.09 -3.64 -9.38
N THR A 85 -0.35 -3.02 -10.28
CA THR A 85 0.78 -2.15 -9.95
C THR A 85 0.44 -0.72 -10.33
N LYS A 86 0.82 0.21 -9.47
CA LYS A 86 0.69 1.67 -9.58
C LYS A 86 2.03 2.31 -9.97
N LEU A 87 3.16 1.79 -9.48
CA LEU A 87 4.53 2.28 -9.72
C LEU A 87 5.38 1.27 -10.51
N MET A 88 5.34 -0.02 -10.16
CA MET A 88 6.11 -1.02 -10.91
C MET A 88 5.59 -1.16 -12.35
N SER A 89 6.52 -1.08 -13.31
CA SER A 89 6.24 -1.33 -14.72
C SER A 89 6.17 -2.83 -15.03
N ARG A 90 5.16 -3.22 -15.81
CA ARG A 90 5.04 -4.55 -16.43
C ARG A 90 5.07 -4.47 -17.95
N SER A 91 5.43 -3.31 -18.49
CA SER A 91 5.58 -3.09 -19.92
C SER A 91 6.75 -3.92 -20.46
N THR A 92 6.72 -4.15 -21.77
CA THR A 92 7.87 -4.70 -22.49
C THR A 92 9.07 -3.76 -22.37
N ARG A 93 10.28 -4.29 -22.61
CA ARG A 93 11.49 -3.48 -22.52
C ARG A 93 11.49 -2.36 -23.58
N GLU A 94 11.00 -2.66 -24.77
CA GLU A 94 10.86 -1.69 -25.86
C GLU A 94 9.96 -0.52 -25.45
N GLU A 95 8.79 -0.80 -24.87
CA GLU A 95 7.85 0.22 -24.37
C GLU A 95 8.46 1.05 -23.23
N TRP A 96 9.11 0.40 -22.25
CA TRP A 96 9.76 1.09 -21.15
C TRP A 96 10.90 2.00 -21.61
N ASN A 97 11.72 1.54 -22.58
CA ASN A 97 12.76 2.35 -23.19
C ASN A 97 12.17 3.55 -23.96
N ALA A 98 11.11 3.33 -24.74
CA ALA A 98 10.42 4.37 -25.50
C ALA A 98 9.77 5.43 -24.58
N ALA A 99 9.35 5.04 -23.37
CA ALA A 99 8.86 5.93 -22.33
C ALA A 99 9.98 6.70 -21.58
N GLY A 100 11.24 6.59 -22.01
CA GLY A 100 12.37 7.30 -21.42
C GLY A 100 13.08 6.53 -20.30
N SER A 101 12.81 5.23 -20.14
CA SER A 101 13.46 4.39 -19.12
C SER A 101 13.29 4.92 -17.69
N PRO A 102 12.05 5.24 -17.25
CA PRO A 102 11.85 5.92 -15.99
C PRO A 102 12.37 5.10 -14.80
N GLU A 103 13.05 5.79 -13.89
CA GLU A 103 13.58 5.22 -12.66
C GLU A 103 12.48 5.17 -11.60
N ILE A 104 12.34 4.03 -10.92
CA ILE A 104 11.17 3.75 -10.07
C ILE A 104 11.18 4.57 -8.77
N VAL A 105 12.37 4.89 -8.24
CA VAL A 105 12.51 5.71 -7.03
C VAL A 105 12.12 7.16 -7.33
N GLU A 106 12.51 7.72 -8.49
CA GLU A 106 12.08 9.04 -8.96
C GLU A 106 10.55 9.12 -9.09
N LEU A 107 9.94 8.15 -9.78
CA LEU A 107 8.47 8.07 -9.89
C LEU A 107 7.78 8.01 -8.51
N ALA A 108 8.36 7.27 -7.57
CA ALA A 108 7.84 7.17 -6.21
C ALA A 108 7.95 8.51 -5.46
N TYR A 109 9.05 9.26 -5.61
CA TYR A 109 9.15 10.60 -5.02
C TYR A 109 8.16 11.59 -5.64
N GLU A 110 8.03 11.60 -6.97
CA GLU A 110 7.04 12.43 -7.66
C GLU A 110 5.63 12.14 -7.14
N LYS A 111 5.26 10.85 -7.02
CA LYS A 111 3.97 10.46 -6.49
C LYS A 111 3.79 10.85 -5.02
N SER A 112 4.85 10.76 -4.23
CA SER A 112 4.83 11.17 -2.82
C SER A 112 4.54 12.66 -2.69
N LEU A 113 5.21 13.49 -3.49
CA LEU A 113 4.99 14.94 -3.53
C LEU A 113 3.59 15.30 -4.01
N ASP A 114 3.07 14.60 -5.02
CA ASP A 114 1.67 14.76 -5.47
C ASP A 114 0.68 14.51 -4.33
N ILE A 115 0.84 13.40 -3.60
CA ILE A 115 -0.02 13.08 -2.45
C ILE A 115 0.07 14.17 -1.37
N ILE A 116 1.28 14.58 -0.98
CA ILE A 116 1.49 15.59 0.06
C ILE A 116 0.81 16.92 -0.31
N ASN A 117 0.90 17.33 -1.58
CA ASN A 117 0.40 18.63 -2.02
C ASN A 117 -1.10 18.63 -2.33
N ASN A 118 -1.67 17.51 -2.77
CA ASN A 118 -3.01 17.47 -3.34
C ASN A 118 -4.03 16.66 -2.52
N TYR A 119 -3.60 15.76 -1.64
CA TYR A 119 -4.51 14.95 -0.84
C TYR A 119 -5.26 15.80 0.20
N LYS A 120 -6.59 15.71 0.20
CA LYS A 120 -7.46 16.34 1.19
C LYS A 120 -8.07 15.24 2.07
N PRO A 121 -7.70 15.16 3.36
CA PRO A 121 -8.30 14.20 4.26
C PRO A 121 -9.77 14.52 4.49
N GLU A 122 -10.56 13.48 4.74
CA GLU A 122 -11.97 13.65 5.13
C GLU A 122 -12.07 14.50 6.40
N PRO A 123 -12.92 15.54 6.42
CA PRO A 123 -13.05 16.42 7.57
C PRO A 123 -13.62 15.65 8.76
N ARG A 124 -13.07 15.91 9.95
CA ARG A 124 -13.60 15.36 11.21
C ARG A 124 -14.88 16.10 11.59
N SER A 125 -15.72 15.47 12.41
CA SER A 125 -16.87 16.15 12.99
C SER A 125 -16.43 17.34 13.85
N GLU A 126 -17.23 18.40 13.88
CA GLU A 126 -16.91 19.59 14.69
C GLU A 126 -16.71 19.27 16.16
N ASP A 127 -17.53 18.36 16.71
CA ASP A 127 -17.44 17.97 18.12
C ASP A 127 -16.14 17.23 18.42
N THR A 128 -15.72 16.33 17.52
CA THR A 128 -14.41 15.68 17.63
C THR A 128 -13.27 16.70 17.57
N GLN A 129 -13.35 17.68 16.66
CA GLN A 129 -12.29 18.69 16.54
C GLN A 129 -12.20 19.56 17.80
N LYS A 130 -13.34 20.02 18.33
CA LYS A 130 -13.39 20.81 19.58
C LYS A 130 -12.80 20.05 20.76
N GLU A 131 -13.09 18.76 20.89
CA GLU A 131 -12.56 17.95 21.98
C GLU A 131 -11.05 17.73 21.84
N LEU A 132 -10.54 17.49 20.63
CA LEU A 132 -9.10 17.41 20.39
C LEU A 132 -8.38 18.72 20.75
N ASP A 133 -8.95 19.86 20.36
CA ASP A 133 -8.38 21.18 20.67
C ASP A 133 -8.37 21.44 22.18
N ARG A 134 -9.42 21.00 22.90
CA ARG A 134 -9.49 21.08 24.38
C ARG A 134 -8.37 20.25 25.02
N ILE A 135 -8.21 18.99 24.63
CA ILE A 135 -7.18 18.08 25.15
C ILE A 135 -5.78 18.63 24.85
N TYR A 136 -5.56 19.14 23.64
CA TYR A 136 -4.27 19.68 23.23
C TYR A 136 -3.89 20.90 24.07
N LYS A 137 -4.83 21.82 24.32
CA LYS A 137 -4.61 23.00 25.16
C LYS A 137 -4.28 22.62 26.61
N GLU A 138 -5.03 21.68 27.18
CA GLU A 138 -4.80 21.17 28.54
C GLU A 138 -3.39 20.57 28.67
N PHE A 139 -2.94 19.82 27.67
CA PHE A 139 -1.58 19.28 27.62
C PHE A 139 -0.52 20.39 27.53
N GLU A 140 -0.69 21.39 26.66
CA GLU A 140 0.28 22.48 26.53
C GLU A 140 0.44 23.28 27.82
N ASP A 141 -0.66 23.58 28.51
CA ASP A 141 -0.64 24.33 29.77
C ASP A 141 0.04 23.51 30.88
N ALA A 142 -0.23 22.21 30.97
CA ALA A 142 0.45 21.30 31.89
C ALA A 142 1.96 21.21 31.61
N VAL A 143 2.38 21.18 30.34
CA VAL A 143 3.80 21.18 29.94
C VAL A 143 4.48 22.49 30.32
N LYS A 144 3.82 23.64 30.11
CA LYS A 144 4.33 24.96 30.52
C LYS A 144 4.54 25.03 32.03
N GLU A 145 3.56 24.59 32.81
CA GLU A 145 3.69 24.54 34.27
C GLU A 145 4.84 23.64 34.73
N ARG A 146 4.98 22.45 34.14
CA ARG A 146 6.10 21.54 34.48
C ARG A 146 7.45 22.16 34.16
N LYS A 147 7.59 22.81 33.01
CA LYS A 147 8.82 23.54 32.65
C LYS A 147 9.09 24.70 33.60
N ALA A 148 8.07 25.46 34.00
CA ALA A 148 8.23 26.57 34.93
C ALA A 148 8.67 26.09 36.33
N ARG A 149 8.12 24.97 36.82
CA ARG A 149 8.53 24.34 38.09
C ARG A 149 9.96 23.80 38.02
N ALA A 150 10.35 23.18 36.90
CA ALA A 150 11.71 22.66 36.73
C ALA A 150 12.76 23.77 36.59
N ALA A 151 12.40 24.93 36.03
CA ALA A 151 13.30 26.09 35.94
C ALA A 151 13.43 26.88 37.26
N ALA A 152 12.47 26.71 38.17
CA ALA A 152 12.46 27.36 39.49
C ALA A 152 13.13 26.51 40.61
N ALA A 153 13.56 25.28 40.29
CA ALA A 153 14.26 24.35 41.18
C ALA A 153 15.75 24.29 40.82
#